data_AF-A0A371CKL1-F1
#
_entry.id   AF-A0A371CKL1-F1
#
_cell.length_a   1.000
_cell.length_b   1.000
_cell.length_c   1.000
_cell.angle_alpha   90.00
_cell.angle_beta   90.00
_cell.angle_gamma   90.00
#
_symmetry.space_group_name_H-M   'P 1'
#
loop_
_entity.id
_entity.type
_entity.pdbx_description
1 polymer ?
#
loop_
_entity_poly.entity_id
_entity_poly.type
_entity_poly.pdbx_seq_one_letter_code
_entity_poly.pdbx_strand_id
1 'polypeptide(L)'
;MSAVYSPEVLRSKPVCIGRGSFAQIWAIPGTVVAFKEAQRGEEGGDIAREFKMCGEVYDHCDQSFFSVPRAIALSVPSGLTEDAAFKFAPAPAKGPVRTHRWPTVRPEQFFAFGNATYAMDLVLPLPEHAATRLREAYFPPGAAAASGPNLCRLYFGKEYGTRRSQFANTHNFPLDVARYEALMKAYPDFEVTPEDVAKGMGETLGRIHLRAGYDARDIEFVLGGDGGGGFSFWVIDFNQMREWQWASDVQSLADVQPLVDSFFVNDPYYPRPRPSDALYAAFKSGYRSAFYASVVPLADRFLEAIESEQAARDARANSVAD
;
A
#
# COMPACT_ATOMS: atom_id res chain seq x y z
N MET A 1 -17.02 12.40 40.99
CA MET A 1 -17.98 13.10 40.11
C MET A 1 -17.61 12.75 38.68
N SER A 2 -18.41 11.89 38.06
CA SER A 2 -18.27 11.41 36.69
C SER A 2 -18.59 12.55 35.72
N ALA A 3 -17.59 13.02 34.97
CA ALA A 3 -17.82 13.91 33.85
C ALA A 3 -18.34 13.06 32.68
N VAL A 4 -19.66 13.10 32.52
CA VAL A 4 -20.36 12.62 31.33
C VAL A 4 -19.80 13.36 30.12
N TYR A 5 -19.00 12.68 29.30
CA TYR A 5 -18.59 13.17 27.98
C TYR A 5 -19.85 13.30 27.13
N SER A 6 -20.32 14.54 26.96
CA SER A 6 -21.49 14.87 26.13
C SER A 6 -21.20 14.51 24.67
N PRO A 7 -22.12 13.90 23.89
CA PRO A 7 -21.85 13.33 22.56
C PRO A 7 -21.69 14.34 21.40
N GLU A 8 -21.58 15.64 21.65
CA GLU A 8 -21.48 16.67 20.58
C GLU A 8 -20.06 16.85 20.00
N VAL A 9 -19.24 15.79 19.98
CA VAL A 9 -17.77 15.95 19.91
C VAL A 9 -17.19 15.96 18.48
N LEU A 10 -17.99 15.66 17.45
CA LEU A 10 -17.56 15.78 16.05
C LEU A 10 -18.55 16.61 15.23
N ARG A 11 -18.05 17.69 14.61
CA ARG A 11 -18.83 18.51 13.66
C ARG A 11 -19.24 17.74 12.41
N SER A 12 -18.52 16.67 12.05
CA SER A 12 -18.75 15.83 10.88
C SER A 12 -18.71 14.36 11.26
N LYS A 13 -19.66 13.55 10.79
CA LYS A 13 -19.66 12.09 11.00
C LYS A 13 -18.59 11.42 10.14
N PRO A 14 -17.88 10.39 10.65
CA PRO A 14 -16.99 9.58 9.82
C PRO A 14 -17.73 8.91 8.66
N VAL A 15 -17.07 8.81 7.51
CA VAL A 15 -17.55 8.13 6.30
C VAL A 15 -16.60 6.98 6.01
N CYS A 16 -17.15 5.78 5.84
CA CYS A 16 -16.35 4.61 5.47
C CYS A 16 -15.93 4.74 4.00
N ILE A 17 -14.62 4.76 3.75
CA ILE A 17 -14.03 4.93 2.42
C ILE A 17 -13.33 3.66 1.91
N GLY A 18 -13.18 2.64 2.76
CA GLY A 18 -12.62 1.35 2.41
C GLY A 18 -12.97 0.29 3.44
N ARG A 19 -13.07 -0.98 3.01
CA ARG A 19 -13.27 -2.13 3.89
C ARG A 19 -12.39 -3.29 3.42
N GLY A 20 -11.48 -3.71 4.27
CA GLY A 20 -10.73 -4.96 4.12
C GLY A 20 -11.33 -6.05 5.01
N SER A 21 -10.75 -7.25 5.00
CA SER A 21 -11.12 -8.35 5.92
C SER A 21 -10.78 -8.03 7.37
N PHE A 22 -9.69 -7.30 7.57
CA PHE A 22 -9.10 -6.97 8.87
C PHE A 22 -9.60 -5.65 9.47
N ALA A 23 -9.78 -4.62 8.64
CA ALA A 23 -10.11 -3.28 9.13
C ALA A 23 -11.03 -2.52 8.18
N GLN A 24 -11.65 -1.48 8.69
CA GLN A 24 -12.38 -0.48 7.93
C GLN A 24 -11.58 0.83 7.91
N ILE A 25 -11.58 1.50 6.76
CA ILE A 25 -10.94 2.80 6.59
C ILE A 25 -12.04 3.87 6.59
N TRP A 26 -11.86 4.87 7.42
CA TRP A 26 -12.78 5.97 7.60
C TRP A 26 -12.11 7.31 7.31
N ALA A 27 -12.87 8.25 6.75
CA ALA A 27 -12.47 9.65 6.66
C ALA A 27 -13.47 10.51 7.42
N ILE A 28 -12.99 11.55 8.11
CA ILE A 28 -13.86 12.56 8.72
C ILE A 28 -13.87 13.78 7.79
N PRO A 29 -15.02 14.19 7.23
CA PRO A 29 -15.08 15.35 6.33
C PRO A 29 -14.45 16.60 6.94
N GLY A 30 -13.51 17.21 6.21
CA GLY A 30 -12.74 18.37 6.65
C GLY A 30 -11.38 18.03 7.27
N THR A 31 -11.01 16.75 7.35
CA THR A 31 -9.67 16.32 7.76
C THR A 31 -8.84 15.85 6.56
N VAL A 32 -7.53 15.77 6.74
CA VAL A 32 -6.57 15.21 5.78
C VAL A 32 -6.01 13.85 6.26
N VAL A 33 -6.74 13.22 7.19
CA VAL A 33 -6.35 11.95 7.81
C VAL A 33 -7.42 10.91 7.61
N ALA A 34 -6.98 9.68 7.39
CA ALA A 34 -7.81 8.49 7.42
C ALA A 34 -7.67 7.80 8.79
N PHE A 35 -8.68 7.04 9.19
CA PHE A 35 -8.70 6.23 10.40
C PHE A 35 -8.89 4.76 10.00
N LYS A 36 -7.94 3.90 10.36
CA LYS A 36 -8.03 2.45 10.17
C LYS A 36 -8.49 1.82 11.49
N GLU A 37 -9.74 1.37 11.52
CA GLU A 37 -10.39 0.76 12.68
C GLU A 37 -10.49 -0.75 12.48
N ALA A 38 -10.11 -1.54 13.50
CA ALA A 38 -10.29 -2.99 13.50
C ALA A 38 -11.77 -3.37 13.26
N GLN A 39 -12.01 -4.43 12.50
CA GLN A 39 -13.38 -4.95 12.36
C GLN A 39 -13.91 -5.51 13.68
N ARG A 40 -13.04 -6.13 14.49
CA ARG A 40 -13.38 -6.82 15.73
C ARG A 40 -12.51 -6.34 16.89
N GLY A 41 -13.06 -6.36 18.11
CA GLY A 41 -12.32 -5.92 19.30
C GLY A 41 -11.03 -6.72 19.55
N GLU A 42 -11.04 -8.02 19.25
CA GLU A 42 -9.88 -8.92 19.44
C GLU A 42 -8.67 -8.59 18.54
N GLU A 43 -8.88 -7.84 17.45
CA GLU A 43 -7.85 -7.47 16.47
C GLU A 43 -7.02 -6.23 16.92
N GLY A 44 -7.24 -5.72 18.13
CA GLY A 44 -6.56 -4.52 18.61
C GLY A 44 -5.05 -4.63 18.69
N GLY A 45 -4.52 -5.82 18.98
CA GLY A 45 -3.08 -6.08 18.96
C GLY A 45 -2.48 -5.95 17.55
N ASP A 46 -3.22 -6.36 16.53
CA ASP A 46 -2.77 -6.30 15.14
C ASP A 46 -2.84 -4.86 14.59
N ILE A 47 -3.84 -4.07 14.98
CA ILE A 47 -3.91 -2.63 14.66
C ILE A 47 -2.71 -1.89 15.24
N ALA A 48 -2.35 -2.19 16.50
CA ALA A 48 -1.18 -1.59 17.14
C ALA A 48 0.14 -2.00 16.48
N ARG A 49 0.23 -3.27 16.03
CA ARG A 49 1.38 -3.78 15.29
C ARG A 49 1.51 -3.09 13.93
N GLU A 50 0.43 -2.99 13.18
CA GLU A 50 0.41 -2.29 11.89
C GLU A 50 0.77 -0.81 12.03
N PHE A 51 0.24 -0.13 13.05
CA PHE A 51 0.62 1.26 13.36
C PHE A 51 2.13 1.43 13.51
N LYS A 52 2.80 0.51 14.23
CA LYS A 52 4.28 0.50 14.38
C LYS A 52 4.96 0.24 13.03
N MET A 53 4.53 -0.80 12.30
CA MET A 53 5.11 -1.16 11.00
C MET A 53 4.99 -0.02 9.98
N CYS A 54 3.81 0.62 9.90
CA CYS A 54 3.56 1.77 9.03
C CYS A 54 4.49 2.95 9.36
N GLY A 55 4.72 3.22 10.66
CA GLY A 55 5.67 4.25 11.10
C GLY A 55 7.12 3.93 10.71
N GLU A 56 7.56 2.69 10.93
CA GLU A 56 8.92 2.26 10.57
C GLU A 56 9.16 2.26 9.05
N VAL A 57 8.20 1.78 8.27
CA VAL A 57 8.26 1.85 6.80
C VAL A 57 8.32 3.31 6.35
N TYR A 58 7.50 4.20 6.91
CA TYR A 58 7.56 5.62 6.59
C TYR A 58 8.95 6.22 6.87
N ASP A 59 9.48 6.03 8.09
CA ASP A 59 10.77 6.59 8.50
C ASP A 59 11.94 6.10 7.63
N HIS A 60 11.86 4.87 7.11
CA HIS A 60 12.91 4.27 6.29
C HIS A 60 12.69 4.42 4.77
N CYS A 61 11.47 4.70 4.32
CA CYS A 61 11.07 4.65 2.89
C CYS A 61 10.44 5.93 2.34
N ASP A 62 10.29 7.02 3.11
CA ASP A 62 9.63 8.28 2.67
C ASP A 62 10.39 9.12 1.60
N GLN A 63 11.35 8.50 0.89
CA GLN A 63 11.96 9.06 -0.32
C GLN A 63 11.95 8.03 -1.45
N SER A 64 11.04 7.07 -1.39
CA SER A 64 10.78 6.13 -2.47
C SER A 64 9.83 6.74 -3.48
N PHE A 65 9.75 6.10 -4.65
CA PHE A 65 8.81 6.50 -5.68
C PHE A 65 7.34 6.44 -5.20
N PHE A 66 7.01 5.42 -4.39
CA PHE A 66 5.69 5.26 -3.79
C PHE A 66 5.65 5.92 -2.42
N SER A 67 4.72 6.85 -2.23
CA SER A 67 4.51 7.47 -0.92
C SER A 67 3.98 6.44 0.09
N VAL A 68 4.43 6.56 1.33
CA VAL A 68 3.96 5.74 2.45
C VAL A 68 3.06 6.63 3.31
N PRO A 69 1.83 6.22 3.67
CA PRO A 69 1.04 6.98 4.62
C PRO A 69 1.74 7.08 5.98
N ARG A 70 1.84 8.27 6.56
CA ARG A 70 2.34 8.41 7.93
C ARG A 70 1.33 7.86 8.92
N ALA A 71 1.79 7.02 9.83
CA ALA A 71 1.06 6.75 11.06
C ALA A 71 1.16 7.96 12.01
N ILE A 72 0.03 8.42 12.55
CA ILE A 72 -0.04 9.69 13.31
C ILE A 72 -0.40 9.47 14.78
N ALA A 73 -1.47 8.71 15.04
CA ALA A 73 -1.92 8.43 16.40
C ALA A 73 -2.68 7.10 16.46
N LEU A 74 -2.60 6.41 17.60
CA LEU A 74 -3.27 5.15 17.89
C LEU A 74 -4.16 5.34 19.12
N SER A 75 -5.37 4.80 19.05
CA SER A 75 -6.28 4.64 20.19
C SER A 75 -6.64 3.17 20.33
N VAL A 76 -6.39 2.60 21.50
CA VAL A 76 -6.85 1.25 21.87
C VAL A 76 -7.85 1.40 23.01
N PRO A 77 -9.15 1.09 22.80
CA PRO A 77 -10.17 1.17 23.84
C PRO A 77 -9.82 0.31 25.07
N SER A 78 -10.19 0.80 26.26
CA SER A 78 -9.90 0.14 27.53
C SER A 78 -10.57 -1.23 27.63
N GLY A 79 -9.80 -2.27 27.98
CA GLY A 79 -10.29 -3.64 28.19
C GLY A 79 -9.79 -4.69 27.18
N LEU A 80 -9.04 -4.27 26.16
CA LEU A 80 -8.47 -5.16 25.14
C LEU A 80 -6.98 -5.48 25.35
N THR A 81 -6.26 -4.62 26.07
CA THR A 81 -4.87 -4.81 26.53
C THR A 81 -4.69 -4.11 27.88
N GLU A 82 -3.63 -4.44 28.64
CA GLU A 82 -3.28 -3.73 29.89
C GLU A 82 -2.92 -2.23 29.65
N ASP A 83 -2.73 -1.84 28.39
CA ASP A 83 -2.34 -0.51 27.91
C ASP A 83 -3.52 0.19 27.19
N ALA A 84 -4.60 0.49 27.90
CA ALA A 84 -5.61 1.42 27.41
C ALA A 84 -4.96 2.80 27.20
N ALA A 85 -4.57 3.12 25.96
CA ALA A 85 -3.67 4.24 25.71
C ALA A 85 -3.96 4.92 24.37
N PHE A 86 -4.05 6.24 24.42
CA PHE A 86 -3.90 7.09 23.26
C PHE A 86 -2.42 7.42 23.09
N LYS A 87 -1.84 7.06 21.94
CA LYS A 87 -0.40 7.21 21.66
C LYS A 87 -0.24 8.01 20.37
N PHE A 88 0.54 9.09 20.40
CA PHE A 88 1.01 9.72 19.17
C PHE A 88 2.20 8.94 18.63
N ALA A 89 2.35 8.91 17.30
CA ALA A 89 3.58 8.43 16.68
C ALA A 89 4.77 9.27 17.18
N PRO A 90 5.93 8.63 17.46
CA PRO A 90 7.12 9.38 17.81
C PRO A 90 7.46 10.38 16.69
N ALA A 91 7.98 11.55 17.06
CA ALA A 91 8.48 12.50 16.08
C ALA A 91 9.65 11.85 15.29
N PRO A 92 9.73 12.04 13.97
CA PRO A 92 10.73 11.37 13.14
C PRO A 92 12.13 11.72 13.62
N ALA A 93 12.98 10.71 13.69
CA ALA A 93 14.36 10.83 14.16
C ALA A 93 15.21 11.61 13.14
N LYS A 94 15.18 12.95 13.23
CA LYS A 94 16.02 13.91 12.47
C LYS A 94 15.84 13.84 10.94
N GLY A 95 15.06 14.79 10.41
CA GLY A 95 15.09 15.19 9.00
C GLY A 95 15.07 16.71 8.87
N PRO A 96 15.49 17.29 7.73
CA PRO A 96 15.40 18.72 7.50
C PRO A 96 13.96 19.18 7.73
N VAL A 97 13.78 20.37 8.31
CA VAL A 97 12.49 20.99 8.63
C VAL A 97 11.53 20.83 7.45
N ARG A 98 10.66 19.83 7.53
CA ARG A 98 9.67 19.57 6.49
C ARG A 98 8.62 20.66 6.56
N THR A 99 8.42 21.34 5.44
CA THR A 99 7.46 22.45 5.29
C THR A 99 6.01 21.99 5.32
N HIS A 100 5.75 20.68 5.25
CA HIS A 100 4.43 20.11 5.44
C HIS A 100 4.13 19.96 6.93
N ARG A 101 3.29 20.87 7.45
CA ARG A 101 2.75 20.78 8.82
C ARG A 101 2.15 19.39 9.04
N TRP A 102 2.49 18.79 10.17
CA TRP A 102 1.85 17.55 10.62
C TRP A 102 0.33 17.75 10.71
N PRO A 103 -0.48 16.81 10.20
CA PRO A 103 -1.91 16.85 10.43
C PRO A 103 -2.16 16.87 11.93
N THR A 104 -2.97 17.81 12.42
CA THR A 104 -3.36 17.82 13.82
C THR A 104 -4.48 16.81 14.00
N VAL A 105 -4.17 15.73 14.72
CA VAL A 105 -5.17 14.74 15.16
C VAL A 105 -5.42 14.95 16.65
N ARG A 106 -6.69 14.98 17.04
CA ARG A 106 -7.11 15.16 18.44
C ARG A 106 -7.79 13.89 18.97
N PRO A 107 -7.63 13.56 20.26
CA PRO A 107 -8.27 12.39 20.87
C PRO A 107 -9.79 12.33 20.65
N GLU A 108 -10.45 13.48 20.64
CA GLU A 108 -11.89 13.63 20.40
C GLU A 108 -12.37 12.98 19.10
N GLN A 109 -11.50 12.94 18.08
CA GLN A 109 -11.82 12.34 16.80
C GLN A 109 -11.93 10.82 16.88
N PHE A 110 -11.28 10.20 17.87
CA PHE A 110 -11.32 8.76 18.06
C PHE A 110 -12.57 8.29 18.81
N PHE A 111 -13.33 9.19 19.44
CA PHE A 111 -14.56 8.82 20.15
C PHE A 111 -15.67 8.30 19.23
N ALA A 112 -15.52 8.44 17.92
CA ALA A 112 -16.44 7.86 16.94
C ALA A 112 -16.19 6.36 16.67
N PHE A 113 -15.09 5.80 17.15
CA PHE A 113 -14.69 4.43 16.87
C PHE A 113 -14.82 3.57 18.13
N GLY A 114 -15.37 2.37 17.94
CA GLY A 114 -15.64 1.43 19.03
C GLY A 114 -14.48 0.45 19.25
N ASN A 115 -13.64 0.23 18.24
CA ASN A 115 -12.52 -0.69 18.28
C ASN A 115 -11.17 0.06 18.24
N ALA A 116 -10.08 -0.71 18.39
CA ALA A 116 -8.74 -0.19 18.19
C ALA A 116 -8.62 0.48 16.81
N THR A 117 -8.08 1.69 16.80
CA THR A 117 -8.04 2.54 15.61
C THR A 117 -6.75 3.33 15.57
N TYR A 118 -6.10 3.42 14.41
CA TYR A 118 -5.04 4.41 14.21
C TYR A 118 -5.37 5.39 13.08
N ALA A 119 -4.92 6.63 13.25
CA ALA A 119 -4.99 7.68 12.25
C ALA A 119 -3.72 7.70 11.40
N MET A 120 -3.87 7.92 10.10
CA MET A 120 -2.78 8.05 9.14
C MET A 120 -3.08 9.11 8.07
N ASP A 121 -2.09 9.45 7.25
CA ASP A 121 -2.33 10.27 6.06
C ASP A 121 -3.46 9.67 5.21
N LEU A 122 -4.36 10.53 4.74
CA LEU A 122 -5.40 10.13 3.79
C LEU A 122 -4.79 10.00 2.39
N VAL A 123 -4.79 8.78 1.83
CA VAL A 123 -4.56 8.59 0.39
C VAL A 123 -5.76 9.18 -0.34
N LEU A 124 -5.52 10.25 -1.11
CA LEU A 124 -6.59 10.97 -1.79
C LEU A 124 -7.18 10.13 -2.92
N PRO A 125 -8.50 10.21 -3.15
CA PRO A 125 -9.13 9.52 -4.25
C PRO A 125 -8.62 10.05 -5.60
N LEU A 126 -8.71 9.22 -6.62
CA LEU A 126 -8.49 9.63 -8.00
C LEU A 126 -9.33 10.86 -8.35
N PRO A 127 -8.83 11.74 -9.22
CA PRO A 127 -9.64 12.84 -9.72
C PRO A 127 -10.92 12.33 -10.39
N GLU A 128 -12.07 12.95 -10.12
CA GLU A 128 -13.39 12.44 -10.51
C GLU A 128 -13.50 12.15 -12.02
N HIS A 129 -12.87 12.99 -12.86
CA HIS A 129 -12.86 12.76 -14.30
C HIS A 129 -12.15 11.45 -14.71
N ALA A 130 -11.15 11.00 -13.94
CA ALA A 130 -10.38 9.81 -14.22
C ALA A 130 -11.16 8.58 -13.73
N ALA A 131 -11.73 8.67 -12.53
CA ALA A 131 -12.66 7.67 -12.03
C ALA A 131 -13.84 7.46 -13.00
N THR A 132 -14.44 8.54 -13.51
CA THR A 132 -15.52 8.49 -14.51
C THR A 132 -15.09 7.76 -15.78
N ARG A 133 -13.93 8.10 -16.35
CA ARG A 133 -13.41 7.41 -17.54
C ARG A 133 -13.17 5.93 -17.31
N LEU A 134 -12.60 5.56 -16.17
CA LEU A 134 -12.38 4.15 -15.81
C LEU A 134 -13.71 3.39 -15.69
N ARG A 135 -14.74 4.00 -15.09
CA ARG A 135 -16.10 3.42 -15.05
C ARG A 135 -16.63 3.23 -16.46
N GLU A 136 -16.62 4.26 -17.29
CA GLU A 136 -17.14 4.20 -18.65
C GLU A 136 -16.43 3.16 -19.53
N ALA A 137 -15.12 2.99 -19.35
CA ALA A 137 -14.32 2.05 -20.12
C ALA A 137 -14.56 0.59 -19.67
N TYR A 138 -14.55 0.33 -18.36
CA TYR A 138 -14.34 -1.02 -17.83
C TYR A 138 -15.53 -1.60 -17.05
N PHE A 139 -16.51 -0.79 -16.67
CA PHE A 139 -17.65 -1.24 -15.87
C PHE A 139 -18.85 -1.63 -16.76
N PRO A 140 -19.79 -2.45 -16.24
CA PRO A 140 -21.03 -2.76 -16.95
C PRO A 140 -21.84 -1.50 -17.31
N PRO A 141 -22.52 -1.47 -18.47
CA PRO A 141 -23.52 -0.45 -18.77
C PRO A 141 -24.59 -0.42 -17.68
N GLY A 142 -24.74 0.70 -16.96
CA GLY A 142 -25.62 0.84 -15.79
C GLY A 142 -24.90 1.03 -14.45
N ALA A 143 -23.60 0.73 -14.38
CA ALA A 143 -22.78 1.02 -13.20
C ALA A 143 -22.16 2.44 -13.21
N ALA A 144 -22.52 3.29 -14.18
CA ALA A 144 -22.01 4.66 -14.29
C ALA A 144 -22.39 5.55 -13.08
N ALA A 145 -23.50 5.24 -12.41
CA ALA A 145 -23.94 5.90 -11.19
C ALA A 145 -23.21 5.42 -9.92
N ALA A 146 -22.33 4.42 -10.02
CA ALA A 146 -21.54 3.97 -8.89
C ALA A 146 -20.44 5.00 -8.54
N SER A 147 -20.21 5.24 -7.25
CA SER A 147 -19.09 6.07 -6.78
C SER A 147 -17.75 5.34 -6.94
N GLY A 148 -16.69 6.05 -7.33
CA GLY A 148 -15.34 5.50 -7.50
C GLY A 148 -15.02 4.98 -8.92
N PRO A 149 -13.87 4.37 -9.21
CA PRO A 149 -12.90 3.93 -8.23
C PRO A 149 -12.23 5.10 -7.50
N ASN A 150 -12.12 4.96 -6.18
CA ASN A 150 -11.40 5.94 -5.37
C ASN A 150 -9.89 5.72 -5.52
N LEU A 151 -9.45 4.46 -5.53
CA LEU A 151 -8.06 4.07 -5.75
C LEU A 151 -8.02 2.97 -6.79
N CYS A 152 -6.91 2.87 -7.50
CA CYS A 152 -6.62 1.77 -8.41
C CYS A 152 -5.45 0.95 -7.86
N ARG A 153 -5.62 -0.37 -7.75
CA ARG A 153 -4.52 -1.28 -7.39
C ARG A 153 -3.70 -1.58 -8.65
N LEU A 154 -2.39 -1.41 -8.58
CA LEU A 154 -1.49 -1.59 -9.72
C LEU A 154 -1.10 -3.06 -9.84
N TYR A 155 -1.59 -3.72 -10.88
CA TYR A 155 -1.33 -5.14 -11.15
C TYR A 155 -0.44 -5.33 -12.36
N PHE A 156 0.87 -5.14 -12.20
CA PHE A 156 1.82 -5.21 -13.32
C PHE A 156 2.32 -6.64 -13.59
N GLY A 157 1.93 -7.61 -12.75
CA GLY A 157 2.20 -9.05 -12.95
C GLY A 157 1.03 -9.84 -13.51
N LYS A 158 -0.08 -9.19 -13.86
CA LYS A 158 -1.29 -9.85 -14.31
C LYS A 158 -2.05 -9.02 -15.33
N GLU A 159 -2.47 -9.69 -16.38
CA GLU A 159 -3.34 -9.11 -17.39
C GLU A 159 -4.80 -9.50 -17.11
N TYR A 160 -5.69 -8.52 -17.11
CA TYR A 160 -7.14 -8.75 -16.92
C TYR A 160 -7.90 -8.75 -18.25
N GLY A 161 -7.20 -8.52 -19.37
CA GLY A 161 -7.78 -8.39 -20.70
C GLY A 161 -8.65 -7.13 -20.87
N THR A 162 -9.13 -6.93 -22.10
CA THR A 162 -9.91 -5.74 -22.49
C THR A 162 -11.42 -5.90 -22.28
N ARG A 163 -11.87 -7.09 -21.86
CA ARG A 163 -13.30 -7.35 -21.66
C ARG A 163 -13.80 -6.60 -20.44
N ARG A 164 -14.90 -5.86 -20.61
CA ARG A 164 -15.63 -5.28 -19.47
C ARG A 164 -15.97 -6.36 -18.47
N SER A 165 -15.67 -6.10 -17.19
CA SER A 165 -16.09 -6.98 -16.11
C SER A 165 -17.62 -7.05 -16.08
N GLN A 166 -18.18 -8.22 -15.78
CA GLN A 166 -19.62 -8.35 -15.52
C GLN A 166 -20.03 -7.72 -14.18
N PHE A 167 -19.05 -7.40 -13.33
CA PHE A 167 -19.24 -6.83 -11.99
C PHE A 167 -18.48 -5.50 -11.85
N ALA A 168 -19.12 -4.50 -11.25
CA ALA A 168 -18.46 -3.25 -10.89
C ALA A 168 -17.72 -3.42 -9.55
N ASN A 169 -16.38 -3.38 -9.58
CA ASN A 169 -15.57 -3.27 -8.36
C ASN A 169 -15.00 -1.86 -8.25
N THR A 170 -15.66 -1.04 -7.44
CA THR A 170 -15.29 0.38 -7.20
C THR A 170 -14.23 0.56 -6.12
N HIS A 171 -14.02 -0.43 -5.25
CA HIS A 171 -13.12 -0.28 -4.10
C HIS A 171 -11.71 -0.78 -4.42
N ASN A 172 -11.59 -1.84 -5.22
CA ASN A 172 -10.32 -2.47 -5.59
C ASN A 172 -10.21 -2.61 -7.12
N PHE A 173 -10.33 -1.49 -7.84
CA PHE A 173 -10.23 -1.55 -9.30
C PHE A 173 -8.82 -1.98 -9.73
N PRO A 174 -8.67 -3.09 -10.47
CA PRO A 174 -7.36 -3.53 -10.92
C PRO A 174 -6.93 -2.74 -12.14
N LEU A 175 -5.77 -2.09 -12.03
CA LEU A 175 -5.10 -1.35 -13.08
C LEU A 175 -3.86 -2.12 -13.52
N ASP A 176 -4.03 -2.96 -14.54
CA ASP A 176 -2.90 -3.60 -15.24
C ASP A 176 -2.23 -2.63 -16.21
N VAL A 177 -1.14 -3.07 -16.84
CA VAL A 177 -0.32 -2.26 -17.74
C VAL A 177 -1.15 -1.68 -18.89
N ALA A 178 -1.96 -2.51 -19.56
CA ALA A 178 -2.79 -2.05 -20.68
C ALA A 178 -3.80 -0.97 -20.27
N ARG A 179 -4.42 -1.11 -19.10
CA ARG A 179 -5.35 -0.10 -18.57
C ARG A 179 -4.62 1.16 -18.11
N TYR A 180 -3.42 1.02 -17.56
CA TYR A 180 -2.56 2.14 -17.18
C TYR A 180 -2.12 2.96 -18.41
N GLU A 181 -1.67 2.31 -19.48
CA GLU A 181 -1.32 2.97 -20.75
C GLU A 181 -2.53 3.69 -21.37
N ALA A 182 -3.72 3.09 -21.30
CA ALA A 182 -4.94 3.74 -21.74
C ALA A 182 -5.27 5.00 -20.91
N LEU A 183 -4.99 4.97 -19.60
CA LEU A 183 -5.11 6.12 -18.72
C LEU A 183 -4.10 7.21 -19.11
N MET A 184 -2.81 6.87 -19.28
CA MET A 184 -1.79 7.83 -19.74
C MET A 184 -2.19 8.51 -21.06
N LYS A 185 -2.68 7.74 -22.03
CA LYS A 185 -3.14 8.29 -23.31
C LYS A 185 -4.28 9.29 -23.15
N ALA A 186 -5.13 9.12 -22.14
CA ALA A 186 -6.23 10.03 -21.84
C ALA A 186 -5.79 11.28 -21.04
N TYR A 187 -4.61 11.24 -20.43
CA TYR A 187 -4.05 12.29 -19.57
C TYR A 187 -2.60 12.59 -19.98
N PRO A 188 -2.37 13.37 -21.04
CA PRO A 188 -1.02 13.62 -21.57
C PRO A 188 -0.04 14.25 -20.56
N ASP A 189 -0.56 15.02 -19.59
CA ASP A 189 0.24 15.61 -18.51
C ASP A 189 0.68 14.57 -17.44
N PHE A 190 0.16 13.34 -17.51
CA PHE A 190 0.56 12.22 -16.66
C PHE A 190 1.74 11.47 -17.29
N GLU A 191 2.93 12.06 -17.16
CA GLU A 191 4.18 11.61 -17.80
C GLU A 191 4.96 10.58 -16.97
N VAL A 192 4.30 9.50 -16.53
CA VAL A 192 4.95 8.42 -15.78
C VAL A 192 4.74 7.10 -16.52
N THR A 193 5.81 6.51 -17.08
CA THR A 193 5.67 5.30 -17.91
C THR A 193 5.47 4.04 -17.06
N PRO A 194 4.97 2.93 -17.65
CA PRO A 194 4.93 1.65 -16.97
C PRO A 194 6.30 1.20 -16.44
N GLU A 195 7.38 1.47 -17.15
CA GLU A 195 8.75 1.17 -16.70
C GLU A 195 9.15 2.01 -15.48
N ASP A 196 8.76 3.28 -15.42
CA ASP A 196 8.99 4.13 -14.24
C ASP A 196 8.26 3.58 -13.02
N VAL A 197 7.00 3.17 -13.19
CA VAL A 197 6.20 2.54 -12.12
C VAL A 197 6.84 1.22 -11.68
N ALA A 198 7.22 0.35 -12.62
CA ALA A 198 7.86 -0.93 -12.32
C ALA A 198 9.19 -0.73 -11.58
N LYS A 199 10.01 0.22 -12.01
CA LYS A 199 11.23 0.63 -11.31
C LYS A 199 10.93 1.14 -9.91
N GLY A 200 9.91 1.97 -9.74
CA GLY A 200 9.43 2.46 -8.45
C GLY A 200 8.97 1.34 -7.52
N MET A 201 8.28 0.33 -8.05
CA MET A 201 7.84 -0.85 -7.28
C MET A 201 9.05 -1.62 -6.75
N GLY A 202 10.05 -1.86 -7.60
CA GLY A 202 11.29 -2.53 -7.21
C GLY A 202 12.04 -1.73 -6.14
N GLU A 203 12.22 -0.44 -6.36
CA GLU A 203 12.92 0.45 -5.44
C GLU A 203 12.24 0.52 -4.06
N THR A 204 10.92 0.65 -4.03
CA THR A 204 10.12 0.65 -2.80
C THR A 204 10.24 -0.68 -2.06
N LEU A 205 10.08 -1.80 -2.78
CA LEU A 205 10.20 -3.14 -2.20
C LEU A 205 11.59 -3.39 -1.61
N GLY A 206 12.63 -2.98 -2.33
CA GLY A 206 14.01 -3.10 -1.86
C GLY A 206 14.27 -2.30 -0.58
N ARG A 207 13.64 -1.14 -0.41
CA ARG A 207 13.73 -0.38 0.84
C ARG A 207 12.97 -1.02 1.99
N ILE A 208 11.78 -1.55 1.73
CA ILE A 208 11.02 -2.28 2.76
C ILE A 208 11.83 -3.48 3.26
N HIS A 209 12.42 -4.26 2.34
CA HIS A 209 13.29 -5.38 2.69
C HIS A 209 14.54 -4.92 3.45
N LEU A 210 15.36 -4.04 2.86
CA LEU A 210 16.68 -3.72 3.40
C LEU A 210 16.65 -2.77 4.60
N ARG A 211 15.84 -1.71 4.52
CA ARG A 211 15.90 -0.57 5.44
C ARG A 211 14.86 -0.68 6.54
N ALA A 212 13.64 -1.07 6.20
CA ALA A 212 12.59 -1.28 7.19
C ALA A 212 12.68 -2.67 7.83
N GLY A 213 13.34 -3.64 7.19
CA GLY A 213 13.54 -4.97 7.73
C GLY A 213 12.26 -5.80 7.75
N TYR A 214 11.47 -5.73 6.67
CA TYR A 214 10.21 -6.47 6.54
C TYR A 214 10.17 -7.27 5.24
N ASP A 215 9.40 -8.36 5.23
CA ASP A 215 9.23 -9.23 4.06
C ASP A 215 8.24 -8.71 2.99
N ALA A 216 7.63 -7.55 3.24
CA ALA A 216 6.64 -6.92 2.35
C ALA A 216 5.43 -7.81 2.01
N ARG A 217 5.05 -8.72 2.90
CA ARG A 217 3.85 -9.55 2.71
C ARG A 217 2.57 -8.71 2.72
N ASP A 218 1.71 -8.98 1.73
CA ASP A 218 0.38 -8.41 1.50
C ASP A 218 0.34 -6.88 1.29
N ILE A 219 1.48 -6.24 1.00
CA ILE A 219 1.49 -4.82 0.64
C ILE A 219 0.75 -4.58 -0.69
N GLU A 220 0.09 -3.44 -0.79
CA GLU A 220 -0.64 -3.05 -2.00
C GLU A 220 -0.04 -1.77 -2.61
N PHE A 221 0.30 -1.83 -3.89
CA PHE A 221 0.67 -0.65 -4.68
C PHE A 221 -0.57 -0.04 -5.31
N VAL A 222 -0.82 1.23 -5.05
CA VAL A 222 -2.03 1.92 -5.50
C VAL A 222 -1.75 3.27 -6.17
N LEU A 223 -2.62 3.62 -7.11
CA LEU A 223 -2.73 4.93 -7.72
C LEU A 223 -3.92 5.66 -7.11
N GLY A 224 -3.65 6.83 -6.52
CA GLY A 224 -4.63 7.79 -6.01
C GLY A 224 -4.48 9.16 -6.67
N GLY A 225 -5.12 10.16 -6.10
CA GLY A 225 -4.99 11.56 -6.52
C GLY A 225 -3.91 12.32 -5.75
N ASP A 226 -3.46 13.44 -6.32
CA ASP A 226 -2.53 14.39 -5.68
C ASP A 226 -3.26 15.58 -5.00
N GLY A 227 -4.59 15.66 -5.15
CA GLY A 227 -5.42 16.77 -4.66
C GLY A 227 -5.44 18.01 -5.56
N GLY A 228 -4.58 18.07 -6.59
CA GLY A 228 -4.53 19.11 -7.63
C GLY A 228 -5.17 18.71 -8.96
N GLY A 229 -5.68 17.48 -9.07
CA GLY A 229 -6.28 16.94 -10.29
C GLY A 229 -5.38 15.97 -11.06
N GLY A 230 -4.16 15.74 -10.57
CA GLY A 230 -3.23 14.72 -11.05
C GLY A 230 -3.28 13.44 -10.21
N PHE A 231 -2.21 12.65 -10.32
CA PHE A 231 -2.12 11.32 -9.74
C PHE A 231 -0.97 11.22 -8.73
N SER A 232 -1.07 10.30 -7.79
CA SER A 232 -0.01 9.99 -6.83
C SER A 232 0.06 8.50 -6.56
N PHE A 233 1.28 8.01 -6.35
CA PHE A 233 1.59 6.61 -6.14
C PHE A 233 1.79 6.34 -4.66
N TRP A 234 1.15 5.29 -4.15
CA TRP A 234 1.20 4.92 -2.74
C TRP A 234 1.41 3.44 -2.54
N VAL A 235 2.08 3.08 -1.45
CA VAL A 235 2.13 1.71 -0.93
C VAL A 235 1.40 1.65 0.41
N ILE A 236 0.48 0.70 0.54
CA ILE A 236 -0.42 0.58 1.70
C ILE A 236 -0.55 -0.88 2.15
N ASP A 237 -1.34 -1.08 3.21
CA ASP A 237 -1.70 -2.37 3.81
C ASP A 237 -0.50 -3.16 4.35
N PHE A 238 -0.08 -2.82 5.55
CA PHE A 238 1.14 -3.33 6.17
C PHE A 238 0.86 -4.42 7.22
N ASN A 239 -0.41 -4.81 7.39
CA ASN A 239 -0.89 -5.65 8.48
C ASN A 239 -0.34 -7.08 8.48
N GLN A 240 0.05 -7.64 7.34
CA GLN A 240 0.55 -9.03 7.23
C GLN A 240 2.08 -9.13 7.10
N MET A 241 2.80 -8.01 7.06
CA MET A 241 4.25 -8.02 6.99
C MET A 241 4.88 -8.71 8.20
N ARG A 242 6.04 -9.31 7.98
CA ARG A 242 6.82 -9.98 9.01
C ARG A 242 8.20 -9.36 9.06
N GLU A 243 8.72 -9.22 10.27
CA GLU A 243 10.10 -8.79 10.46
C GLU A 243 11.03 -9.77 9.74
N TRP A 244 11.94 -9.22 8.95
CA TRP A 244 12.98 -9.94 8.26
C TRP A 244 14.30 -9.24 8.59
N GLN A 245 15.11 -9.93 9.39
CA GLN A 245 16.45 -9.47 9.71
C GLN A 245 17.43 -10.14 8.76
N TRP A 246 18.20 -9.32 8.04
CA TRP A 246 19.32 -9.81 7.26
C TRP A 246 20.60 -9.73 8.10
N ALA A 247 21.40 -10.79 8.07
CA ALA A 247 22.74 -10.80 8.65
C ALA A 247 23.75 -10.25 7.63
N SER A 248 24.83 -9.61 8.09
CA SER A 248 25.87 -9.07 7.21
C SER A 248 26.59 -10.14 6.37
N ASP A 249 26.45 -11.41 6.75
CA ASP A 249 27.07 -12.59 6.17
C ASP A 249 26.05 -13.52 5.51
N VAL A 250 25.03 -12.98 4.83
CA VAL A 250 24.12 -13.76 3.99
C VAL A 250 24.90 -14.69 3.08
N GLN A 251 24.73 -15.99 3.31
CA GLN A 251 25.52 -17.04 2.69
C GLN A 251 24.67 -18.02 1.90
N SER A 252 23.33 -18.01 2.08
CA SER A 252 22.45 -19.03 1.52
C SER A 252 21.12 -18.48 0.97
N LEU A 253 20.48 -19.29 0.12
CA LEU A 253 19.11 -19.01 -0.35
C LEU A 253 18.08 -19.01 0.80
N ALA A 254 18.36 -19.70 1.91
CA ALA A 254 17.47 -19.72 3.07
C ALA A 254 17.29 -18.32 3.68
N ASP A 255 18.29 -17.45 3.54
CA ASP A 255 18.28 -16.09 4.09
C ASP A 255 17.28 -15.17 3.38
N VAL A 256 16.97 -15.46 2.11
CA VAL A 256 16.03 -14.68 1.28
C VAL A 256 14.69 -15.39 1.05
N GLN A 257 14.54 -16.64 1.49
CA GLN A 257 13.34 -17.43 1.25
C GLN A 257 12.05 -16.75 1.76
N PRO A 258 12.00 -16.11 2.95
CA PRO A 258 10.81 -15.39 3.39
C PRO A 258 10.37 -14.27 2.43
N LEU A 259 11.34 -13.58 1.82
CA LEU A 259 11.07 -12.54 0.82
C LEU A 259 10.49 -13.13 -0.46
N VAL A 260 11.05 -14.27 -0.91
CA VAL A 260 10.57 -14.99 -2.10
C VAL A 260 9.14 -15.48 -1.87
N ASP A 261 8.86 -16.05 -0.71
CA ASP A 261 7.53 -16.54 -0.35
C ASP A 261 6.51 -15.40 -0.34
N SER A 262 6.85 -14.27 0.27
CA SER A 262 5.99 -13.10 0.31
C SER A 262 5.80 -12.47 -1.07
N PHE A 263 6.84 -12.40 -1.91
CA PHE A 263 6.73 -11.94 -3.30
C PHE A 263 5.66 -12.73 -4.10
N PHE A 264 5.59 -14.05 -3.91
CA PHE A 264 4.68 -14.91 -4.67
C PHE A 264 3.35 -15.22 -4.01
N VAL A 265 3.22 -14.99 -2.70
CA VAL A 265 1.92 -15.03 -2.00
C VAL A 265 1.15 -13.73 -2.22
N ASN A 266 1.86 -12.60 -2.35
CA ASN A 266 1.22 -11.37 -2.73
C ASN A 266 0.45 -11.55 -4.03
N ASP A 267 -0.65 -10.81 -4.14
CA ASP A 267 -1.32 -10.59 -5.41
C ASP A 267 -0.28 -10.14 -6.46
N PRO A 268 -0.49 -10.43 -7.76
CA PRO A 268 0.52 -10.20 -8.81
C PRO A 268 0.65 -8.71 -9.17
N TYR A 269 1.06 -7.90 -8.19
CA TYR A 269 1.31 -6.48 -8.27
C TYR A 269 2.60 -6.20 -9.06
N TYR A 270 3.64 -6.98 -8.82
CA TYR A 270 4.95 -6.83 -9.46
C TYR A 270 4.97 -7.41 -10.88
N PRO A 271 5.76 -6.84 -11.81
CA PRO A 271 6.10 -7.52 -13.06
C PRO A 271 6.57 -8.94 -12.82
N ARG A 272 6.20 -9.86 -13.72
CA ARG A 272 6.62 -11.27 -13.59
C ARG A 272 8.14 -11.38 -13.71
N PRO A 273 8.83 -12.15 -12.86
CA PRO A 273 10.30 -12.33 -12.91
C PRO A 273 10.82 -13.08 -14.15
N ARG A 274 10.66 -12.48 -15.32
CA ARG A 274 11.08 -13.00 -16.62
C ARG A 274 12.18 -12.08 -17.15
N PRO A 275 13.45 -12.53 -17.24
CA PRO A 275 14.56 -11.66 -17.65
C PRO A 275 14.42 -10.99 -19.02
N SER A 276 13.57 -11.53 -19.90
CA SER A 276 13.26 -10.95 -21.21
C SER A 276 12.17 -9.86 -21.17
N ASP A 277 11.48 -9.67 -20.04
CA ASP A 277 10.43 -8.67 -19.87
C ASP A 277 11.06 -7.31 -19.46
N ALA A 278 10.75 -6.27 -20.24
CA ALA A 278 11.26 -4.92 -20.01
C ALA A 278 10.78 -4.31 -18.68
N LEU A 279 9.53 -4.59 -18.27
CA LEU A 279 9.00 -4.11 -16.98
C LEU A 279 9.73 -4.78 -15.83
N TYR A 280 10.00 -6.08 -15.95
CA TYR A 280 10.80 -6.77 -14.94
C TYR A 280 12.26 -6.28 -14.91
N ALA A 281 12.86 -5.96 -16.06
CA ALA A 281 14.18 -5.36 -16.10
C ALA A 281 14.21 -4.00 -15.36
N ALA A 282 13.18 -3.17 -15.55
CA ALA A 282 13.01 -1.91 -14.81
C ALA A 282 12.83 -2.15 -13.31
N PHE A 283 11.97 -3.08 -12.92
CA PHE A 283 11.79 -3.50 -11.53
C PHE A 283 13.10 -3.97 -10.89
N LYS A 284 13.85 -4.84 -11.57
CA LYS A 284 15.15 -5.36 -11.11
C LYS A 284 16.16 -4.23 -10.89
N SER A 285 16.19 -3.26 -11.81
CA SER A 285 17.03 -2.06 -11.68
C SER A 285 16.64 -1.23 -10.45
N GLY A 286 15.34 -0.98 -10.26
CA GLY A 286 14.81 -0.27 -9.10
C GLY A 286 15.15 -0.98 -7.78
N TYR A 287 14.90 -2.29 -7.71
CA TYR A 287 15.17 -3.10 -6.53
C TYR A 287 16.63 -3.05 -6.10
N ARG A 288 17.57 -3.24 -7.04
CA ARG A 288 19.01 -3.11 -6.76
C ARG A 288 19.40 -1.72 -6.27
N SER A 289 18.76 -0.66 -6.80
CA SER A 289 19.10 0.73 -6.44
C SER A 289 18.80 1.08 -4.98
N ALA A 290 17.95 0.30 -4.29
CA ALA A 290 17.68 0.49 -2.87
C ALA A 290 18.85 0.07 -1.96
N PHE A 291 19.77 -0.75 -2.48
CA PHE A 291 20.86 -1.39 -1.74
C PHE A 291 22.18 -0.62 -1.85
N TYR A 292 22.90 -0.51 -0.74
CA TYR A 292 24.28 0.01 -0.72
C TYR A 292 25.24 -1.02 -1.31
N ALA A 293 26.37 -0.58 -1.88
CA ALA A 293 27.32 -1.43 -2.59
C ALA A 293 27.75 -2.70 -1.82
N SER A 294 27.92 -2.61 -0.50
CA SER A 294 28.32 -3.73 0.36
C SER A 294 27.26 -4.82 0.52
N VAL A 295 26.00 -4.53 0.19
CA VAL A 295 24.85 -5.44 0.36
C VAL A 295 24.09 -5.69 -0.95
N VAL A 296 24.59 -5.23 -2.09
CA VAL A 296 24.04 -5.59 -3.41
C VAL A 296 23.99 -7.11 -3.65
N PRO A 297 24.95 -7.93 -3.20
CA PRO A 297 24.85 -9.38 -3.37
C PRO A 297 23.56 -9.98 -2.75
N LEU A 298 23.06 -9.41 -1.65
CA LEU A 298 21.79 -9.84 -1.04
C LEU A 298 20.60 -9.56 -1.97
N ALA A 299 20.60 -8.41 -2.64
CA ALA A 299 19.60 -8.08 -3.63
C ALA A 299 19.63 -9.07 -4.80
N ASP A 300 20.84 -9.40 -5.27
CA ASP A 300 21.03 -10.34 -6.37
C ASP A 300 20.55 -11.74 -6.03
N ARG A 301 20.79 -12.22 -4.80
CA ARG A 301 20.25 -13.51 -4.34
C ARG A 301 18.73 -13.57 -4.38
N PHE A 302 18.07 -12.52 -3.89
CA PHE A 302 16.61 -12.45 -3.96
C PHE A 302 16.11 -12.48 -5.41
N LEU A 303 16.73 -11.67 -6.29
CA LEU A 303 16.35 -11.59 -7.71
C LEU A 303 16.57 -12.92 -8.44
N GLU A 304 17.71 -13.58 -8.22
CA GLU A 304 18.00 -14.93 -8.75
C GLU A 304 16.96 -15.96 -8.28
N ALA A 305 16.56 -15.88 -7.01
CA ALA A 305 15.58 -16.81 -6.43
C ALA A 305 14.18 -16.62 -7.01
N ILE A 306 13.70 -15.37 -7.16
CA ILE A 306 12.38 -15.12 -7.76
C ILE A 306 12.35 -15.44 -9.26
N GLU A 307 13.46 -15.23 -9.99
CA GLU A 307 13.59 -15.65 -11.40
C GLU A 307 13.50 -17.18 -11.53
N SER A 308 14.20 -17.90 -10.65
CA SER A 308 14.19 -19.36 -10.64
C SER A 308 12.79 -19.94 -10.31
N GLU A 309 12.12 -19.39 -9.30
CA GLU A 309 10.76 -19.82 -8.94
C GLU A 309 9.74 -19.44 -10.03
N GLN A 310 9.87 -18.28 -10.67
CA GLN A 310 8.99 -17.91 -11.79
C GLN A 310 9.20 -18.83 -13.00
N ALA A 311 10.44 -19.20 -13.33
CA ALA A 311 10.73 -20.17 -14.38
C ALA A 311 10.10 -21.54 -14.07
N ALA A 312 10.18 -21.99 -12.82
CA ALA A 312 9.52 -23.23 -12.39
C ALA A 312 7.99 -23.14 -12.50
N ARG A 313 7.38 -22.00 -12.15
CA ARG A 313 5.94 -21.74 -12.33
C ARG A 313 5.51 -21.78 -13.78
N ASP A 314 6.28 -21.13 -14.66
CA ASP A 314 6.01 -21.10 -16.10
C ASP A 314 6.09 -22.51 -16.71
N ALA A 315 7.10 -23.30 -16.32
CA ALA A 315 7.23 -24.70 -16.75
C ALA A 315 6.04 -25.57 -16.31
N ARG A 316 5.59 -25.42 -15.04
CA ARG A 316 4.41 -26.12 -14.53
C ARG A 316 3.14 -25.74 -15.30
N ALA A 317 2.95 -24.45 -15.60
CA ALA A 317 1.78 -23.99 -16.36
C ALA A 317 1.73 -24.58 -17.77
N ASN A 318 2.87 -24.64 -18.46
CA ASN A 318 2.96 -25.23 -19.81
C ASN A 318 2.65 -26.74 -19.79
N SER A 319 3.12 -27.47 -18.77
CA SER A 319 2.85 -28.92 -18.64
C SER A 319 1.39 -29.28 -18.37
N VAL A 320 0.56 -28.32 -17.95
CA VAL A 320 -0.88 -28.53 -17.70
C VAL A 320 -1.72 -28.15 -18.93
N ALA A 321 -1.14 -27.41 -19.87
CA ALA A 321 -1.81 -26.99 -21.10
C ALA A 321 -1.68 -28.01 -22.25
N ASP A 322 -0.71 -28.92 -22.16
CA ASP A 322 -0.50 -30.07 -23.05
C ASP A 322 -1.28 -31.32 -22.59
#